data_AF-A0A950NMN7-F1
#
_entry.id   AF-A0A950NMN7-F1
#
_cell.length_a   1.000
_cell.length_b   1.000
_cell.length_c   1.000
_cell.angle_alpha   90.00
_cell.angle_beta   90.00
_cell.angle_gamma   90.00
#
_symmetry.space_group_name_H-M   'P 1'
#
loop_
_entity.id
_entity.type
_entity.pdbx_description
1 polymer ?
#
loop_
_entity_poly.entity_id
_entity_poly.type
_entity_poly.pdbx_seq_one_letter_code
_entity_poly.pdbx_strand_id
1 'polypeptide(L)'
;MWVGAVITRPKGDDAVPSAREHDEVDEALRETFGRTVDEGRRRLARTWPALLATGTVGGLDVGAGVFGLLVVEQRSGSELLGAMAFTIGFVALTLARSELFTEGFLVPIAPLVARQARVWDVLRLWGGTAVTNLLGGWIITGLTLAAVPNVRAT
;
A
#
# COMPACT_ATOMS: atom_id res chain seq x y z
N MET A 1 15.82 -57.65 1.21
CA MET A 1 14.59 -57.79 0.41
C MET A 1 13.86 -56.46 0.46
N TRP A 2 14.10 -55.60 -0.53
CA TRP A 2 13.52 -54.26 -0.65
C TRP A 2 12.21 -54.37 -1.44
N VAL A 3 11.10 -53.93 -0.85
CA VAL A 3 9.81 -53.81 -1.55
C VAL A 3 9.79 -52.44 -2.23
N GLY A 4 9.84 -52.43 -3.56
CA GLY A 4 9.71 -51.21 -4.36
C GLY A 4 8.27 -50.71 -4.36
N ALA A 5 8.02 -49.63 -3.65
CA ALA A 5 6.79 -48.85 -3.81
C ALA A 5 6.90 -48.03 -5.10
N VAL A 6 6.16 -48.45 -6.13
CA VAL A 6 5.90 -47.63 -7.32
C VAL A 6 5.07 -46.43 -6.87
N ILE A 7 5.71 -45.27 -6.79
CA ILE A 7 5.02 -43.98 -6.66
C ILE A 7 4.38 -43.69 -8.01
N THR A 8 3.12 -44.04 -8.20
CA THR A 8 2.31 -43.49 -9.28
C THR A 8 2.08 -42.01 -8.97
N ARG A 9 2.76 -41.12 -9.70
CA ARG A 9 2.41 -39.70 -9.70
C ARG A 9 0.93 -39.57 -10.10
N PRO A 10 0.08 -38.88 -9.34
CA PRO A 10 -1.24 -38.53 -9.85
C PRO A 10 -1.03 -37.71 -11.12
N LYS A 11 -1.58 -38.18 -12.23
CA LYS A 11 -1.64 -37.44 -13.50
C LYS A 11 -2.61 -36.28 -13.27
N GLY A 12 -2.10 -35.21 -12.67
CA GLY A 12 -2.78 -33.93 -12.65
C GLY A 12 -2.96 -33.45 -14.07
N ASP A 13 -4.07 -32.80 -14.33
CA ASP A 13 -4.46 -32.27 -15.62
C ASP A 13 -3.42 -31.27 -16.16
N ASP A 14 -2.52 -31.74 -17.02
CA ASP A 14 -1.68 -30.90 -17.87
C ASP A 14 -2.47 -30.32 -19.05
N ALA A 15 -3.80 -30.20 -18.92
CA ALA A 15 -4.68 -29.81 -20.00
C ALA A 15 -4.36 -28.38 -20.44
N VAL A 16 -3.78 -28.25 -21.63
CA VAL A 16 -3.66 -26.97 -22.33
C VAL A 16 -5.06 -26.36 -22.38
N PRO A 17 -5.27 -25.14 -21.84
CA PRO A 17 -6.60 -24.58 -21.78
C PRO A 17 -7.20 -24.51 -23.18
N SER A 18 -8.48 -24.84 -23.27
CA SER A 18 -9.22 -24.82 -24.53
C SER A 18 -9.29 -23.39 -25.08
N ALA A 19 -9.43 -23.24 -26.39
CA ALA A 19 -9.49 -21.91 -27.03
C ALA A 19 -10.59 -21.01 -26.41
N ARG A 20 -11.69 -21.59 -25.92
CA ARG A 20 -12.75 -20.86 -25.21
C ARG A 20 -12.31 -20.34 -23.84
N GLU A 21 -11.54 -21.12 -23.08
CA GLU A 21 -10.99 -20.68 -21.79
C GLU A 21 -9.96 -19.57 -21.98
N HIS A 22 -9.14 -19.63 -23.04
CA HIS A 22 -8.24 -18.52 -23.39
C HIS A 22 -9.02 -17.24 -23.71
N ASP A 23 -10.07 -17.32 -24.54
CA ASP A 23 -10.90 -16.15 -24.89
C ASP A 23 -11.61 -15.54 -23.66
N GLU A 24 -12.09 -16.38 -22.74
CA GLU A 24 -12.72 -15.95 -21.48
C GLU A 24 -11.72 -15.26 -20.54
N VAL A 25 -10.52 -15.82 -20.37
CA VAL A 25 -9.46 -15.23 -19.55
C VAL A 25 -9.00 -13.89 -20.15
N ASP A 26 -8.83 -13.85 -21.46
CA ASP A 26 -8.47 -12.64 -22.20
C ASP A 26 -9.48 -11.51 -21.99
N GLU A 27 -10.78 -11.83 -22.02
CA GLU A 27 -11.83 -10.83 -21.80
C GLU A 27 -11.88 -10.37 -20.34
N ALA A 28 -11.76 -11.28 -19.37
CA ALA A 28 -11.69 -10.93 -17.95
C ALA A 28 -10.48 -10.03 -17.63
N LEU A 29 -9.33 -10.28 -18.29
CA LEU A 29 -8.14 -9.43 -18.18
C LEU A 29 -8.38 -8.04 -18.77
N ARG A 30 -8.98 -7.94 -19.97
CA ARG A 30 -9.32 -6.65 -20.59
C ARG A 30 -10.27 -5.84 -19.72
N GLU A 31 -11.28 -6.49 -19.15
CA GLU A 31 -12.22 -5.83 -18.23
C GLU A 31 -11.51 -5.34 -16.97
N THR A 32 -10.71 -6.19 -16.33
CA THR A 32 -9.97 -5.84 -15.11
C THR A 32 -9.01 -4.67 -15.37
N PHE A 33 -8.27 -4.72 -16.48
CA PHE A 33 -7.39 -3.65 -16.90
C PHE A 33 -8.15 -2.35 -17.16
N GLY A 34 -9.28 -2.41 -17.87
CA GLY A 34 -10.15 -1.24 -18.11
C GLY A 34 -10.60 -0.58 -16.80
N ARG A 35 -11.02 -1.39 -15.81
CA ARG A 35 -11.38 -0.89 -14.47
C ARG A 35 -10.20 -0.22 -13.77
N THR A 36 -9.00 -0.79 -13.84
CA THR A 36 -7.78 -0.20 -13.24
C THR A 36 -7.40 1.11 -13.94
N VAL A 37 -7.52 1.20 -15.27
CA VAL A 37 -7.30 2.43 -16.03
C VAL A 37 -8.25 3.54 -15.57
N ASP A 38 -9.54 3.23 -15.47
CA ASP A 38 -10.56 4.17 -15.02
C ASP A 38 -10.32 4.66 -13.59
N GLU A 39 -9.91 3.75 -12.70
CA GLU A 39 -9.53 4.10 -11.33
C GLU A 39 -8.30 5.01 -11.29
N GLY A 40 -7.24 4.67 -12.04
CA GLY A 40 -6.04 5.48 -12.17
C GLY A 40 -6.35 6.88 -12.69
N ARG A 41 -7.23 7.00 -13.70
CA ARG A 41 -7.66 8.29 -14.24
C ARG A 41 -8.38 9.13 -13.19
N ARG A 42 -9.28 8.53 -12.39
CA ARG A 42 -9.96 9.23 -11.29
C ARG A 42 -8.99 9.71 -10.23
N ARG A 43 -8.00 8.90 -9.85
CA ARG A 43 -6.95 9.29 -8.89
C ARG A 43 -6.08 10.44 -9.42
N LEU A 44 -5.63 10.35 -10.66
CA LEU A 44 -4.80 11.39 -11.30
C LEU A 44 -5.55 12.73 -11.46
N ALA A 45 -6.87 12.70 -11.60
CA ALA A 45 -7.71 13.89 -11.70
C ALA A 45 -7.94 14.62 -10.35
N ARG A 46 -7.46 14.07 -9.22
CA ARG A 46 -7.69 14.63 -7.88
C ARG A 46 -7.05 16.01 -7.74
N THR A 47 -7.79 16.96 -7.17
CA THR A 47 -7.35 18.35 -7.01
C THR A 47 -6.19 18.47 -6.01
N TRP A 48 -5.39 19.54 -6.13
CA TRP A 48 -4.30 19.81 -5.21
C TRP A 48 -4.73 19.86 -3.74
N PRO A 49 -5.78 20.59 -3.33
CA PRO A 49 -6.18 20.63 -1.92
C PRO A 49 -6.57 19.26 -1.37
N ALA A 50 -7.29 18.46 -2.17
CA ALA A 50 -7.67 17.12 -1.76
C ALA A 50 -6.45 16.21 -1.61
N LEU A 51 -5.51 16.26 -2.55
CA LEU A 51 -4.26 15.51 -2.49
C LEU A 51 -3.42 15.92 -1.27
N LEU A 52 -3.24 17.22 -1.04
CA LEU A 52 -2.44 17.71 0.08
C LEU A 52 -3.07 17.33 1.42
N ALA A 53 -4.39 17.46 1.56
CA ALA A 53 -5.10 17.09 2.78
C ALA A 53 -5.02 15.59 3.04
N THR A 54 -5.42 14.76 2.07
CA THR A 54 -5.44 13.29 2.23
C THR A 54 -4.03 12.71 2.38
N GLY A 55 -3.02 13.28 1.72
CA GLY A 55 -1.63 12.90 1.91
C GLY A 55 -1.07 13.32 3.27
N THR A 56 -1.41 14.52 3.76
CA THR A 56 -0.99 14.94 5.12
C THR A 56 -1.60 14.02 6.18
N VAL A 57 -2.90 13.70 6.07
CA VAL A 57 -3.58 12.76 6.96
C VAL A 57 -2.88 11.39 6.93
N GLY A 58 -2.57 10.86 5.74
CA GLY A 58 -1.83 9.59 5.64
C GLY A 58 -0.47 9.61 6.34
N GLY A 59 0.25 10.74 6.27
CA GLY A 59 1.49 10.94 7.02
C GLY A 59 1.30 10.96 8.54
N LEU A 60 0.27 11.67 9.01
CA LEU A 60 -0.09 11.72 10.43
C LEU A 60 -0.49 10.33 10.94
N ASP A 61 -1.23 9.56 10.14
CA ASP A 61 -1.69 8.21 10.48
C ASP A 61 -0.49 7.26 10.69
N VAL A 62 0.45 7.25 9.74
CA VAL A 62 1.69 6.48 9.86
C VAL A 62 2.51 6.93 11.07
N GLY A 63 2.64 8.24 11.26
CA GLY A 63 3.36 8.81 12.41
C GLY A 63 2.74 8.39 13.75
N ALA A 64 1.43 8.38 13.86
CA ALA A 64 0.71 7.93 15.05
C ALA A 64 0.89 6.42 15.30
N GLY A 65 0.94 5.61 14.23
CA GLY A 65 1.34 4.20 14.32
C GLY A 65 2.74 4.04 14.92
N VAL A 66 3.72 4.81 14.43
CA VAL A 66 5.10 4.79 14.96
C VAL A 66 5.14 5.25 16.42
N PHE A 67 4.37 6.27 16.78
CA PHE A 67 4.24 6.68 18.18
C PHE A 67 3.72 5.54 19.07
N GLY A 68 2.66 4.84 18.61
CA GLY A 68 2.12 3.68 19.31
C GLY A 68 3.14 2.56 19.49
N LEU A 69 3.92 2.26 18.43
CA LEU A 69 5.03 1.31 18.49
C LEU A 69 6.01 1.66 19.60
N LEU A 70 6.54 2.89 19.57
CA LEU A 70 7.57 3.33 20.50
C LEU A 70 7.07 3.31 21.95
N VAL A 71 5.84 3.76 22.20
CA VAL A 71 5.25 3.75 23.54
C VAL A 71 5.06 2.34 24.06
N VAL A 72 4.51 1.43 23.24
CA VAL A 72 4.26 0.06 23.68
C VAL A 72 5.57 -0.70 23.89
N GLU A 73 6.53 -0.54 22.98
CA GLU A 73 7.86 -1.15 23.11
C GLU A 73 8.58 -0.63 24.37
N GLN A 74 8.59 0.69 24.59
CA GLN A 74 9.23 1.29 25.77
C GLN A 74 8.61 0.81 27.09
N ARG A 75 7.29 0.59 27.14
CA ARG A 75 6.59 0.18 28.36
C ARG A 75 6.63 -1.32 28.61
N SER A 76 6.66 -2.12 27.56
CA SER A 76 6.62 -3.58 27.65
C SER A 76 7.99 -4.24 27.54
N GLY A 77 8.98 -3.57 26.94
CA GLY A 77 10.26 -4.15 26.54
C GLY A 77 10.15 -5.16 25.39
N SER A 78 8.98 -5.28 24.74
CA SER A 78 8.73 -6.26 23.69
C SER A 78 8.56 -5.59 22.34
N GLU A 79 9.52 -5.86 21.44
CA GLU A 79 9.46 -5.45 20.04
C GLU A 79 8.21 -5.99 19.34
N LEU A 80 7.79 -7.23 19.66
CA LEU A 80 6.59 -7.84 19.09
C LEU A 80 5.32 -7.06 19.47
N LEU A 81 5.18 -6.64 20.74
CA LEU A 81 4.04 -5.84 21.17
C LEU A 81 4.05 -4.45 20.51
N GLY A 82 5.23 -3.84 20.36
CA GLY A 82 5.41 -2.59 19.61
C GLY A 82 4.98 -2.71 18.15
N ALA A 83 5.42 -3.76 17.46
CA ALA A 83 5.05 -4.03 16.07
C ALA A 83 3.53 -4.29 15.90
N MET A 84 2.90 -4.97 16.86
CA MET A 84 1.44 -5.13 16.87
C MET A 84 0.71 -3.80 17.08
N ALA A 85 1.22 -2.94 17.97
CA ALA A 85 0.66 -1.60 18.17
C ALA A 85 0.76 -0.74 16.92
N PHE A 86 1.90 -0.79 16.20
CA PHE A 86 2.05 -0.16 14.88
C PHE A 86 0.99 -0.65 13.91
N THR A 87 0.85 -1.98 13.79
CA THR A 87 -0.07 -2.61 12.83
C THR A 87 -1.52 -2.24 13.13
N ILE A 88 -1.94 -2.28 14.41
CA ILE A 88 -3.29 -1.88 14.82
C ILE A 88 -3.52 -0.40 14.57
N GLY A 89 -2.57 0.46 14.95
CA GLY A 89 -2.62 1.90 14.72
C GLY A 89 -2.73 2.23 13.24
N PHE A 90 -1.93 1.58 12.41
CA PHE A 90 -1.98 1.72 10.95
C PHE A 90 -3.35 1.33 10.41
N VAL A 91 -3.87 0.14 10.72
CA VAL A 91 -5.18 -0.32 10.21
C VAL A 91 -6.34 0.58 10.69
N ALA A 92 -6.35 0.98 11.96
CA ALA A 92 -7.43 1.79 12.52
C ALA A 92 -7.47 3.22 11.93
N LEU A 93 -6.30 3.80 11.62
CA LEU A 93 -6.19 5.15 11.08
C LEU A 93 -6.36 5.17 9.54
N THR A 94 -5.92 4.13 8.83
CA THR A 94 -6.03 4.03 7.36
C THR A 94 -7.48 3.98 6.85
N LEU A 95 -8.44 3.62 7.71
CA LEU A 95 -9.89 3.71 7.40
C LEU A 95 -10.34 5.14 7.03
N ALA A 96 -9.54 6.16 7.32
CA ALA A 96 -9.79 7.56 6.99
C ALA A 96 -9.75 7.87 5.47
N ARG A 97 -9.42 6.90 4.60
CA ARG A 97 -9.28 7.08 3.14
C ARG A 97 -8.23 8.13 2.77
N SER A 98 -7.09 8.10 3.46
CA SER A 98 -5.91 8.92 3.15
C SER A 98 -5.23 8.48 1.85
N GLU A 99 -4.35 9.34 1.32
CA GLU A 99 -3.53 9.03 0.14
C GLU A 99 -2.12 8.73 0.58
N LEU A 100 -1.74 7.45 0.57
CA LEU A 100 -0.37 7.04 0.81
C LEU A 100 0.38 6.95 -0.51
N PHE A 101 1.60 7.48 -0.51
CA PHE A 101 2.53 7.35 -1.63
C PHE A 101 2.73 5.90 -2.05
N THR A 102 2.84 4.98 -1.09
CA THR A 102 3.05 3.54 -1.33
C THR A 102 1.85 2.85 -1.97
N GLU A 103 0.63 3.33 -1.74
CA GLU A 103 -0.58 2.81 -2.37
C GLU A 103 -0.81 3.39 -3.77
N GLY A 104 -0.25 4.58 -4.01
CA GLY A 104 -0.36 5.32 -5.27
C GLY A 104 0.58 4.86 -6.38
N PHE A 105 1.33 3.76 -6.24
CA PHE A 105 2.31 3.37 -7.25
C PHE A 105 1.72 2.69 -8.49
N LEU A 106 0.92 1.64 -8.31
CA LEU A 106 0.58 0.73 -9.41
C LEU A 106 -0.61 1.24 -10.23
N VAL A 107 -1.69 1.65 -9.57
CA VAL A 107 -2.95 2.03 -10.23
C VAL A 107 -2.80 3.22 -11.18
N PRO A 108 -2.06 4.30 -10.85
CA PRO A 108 -1.87 5.44 -11.76
C PRO A 108 -1.00 5.14 -12.99
N ILE A 109 -0.28 4.02 -13.02
CA ILE A 109 0.51 3.60 -14.19
C ILE A 109 -0.38 3.00 -15.28
N ALA A 110 -1.49 2.34 -14.92
CA ALA A 110 -2.43 1.78 -15.90
C ALA A 110 -2.92 2.80 -16.96
N PRO A 111 -3.43 4.01 -16.59
CA PRO A 111 -3.81 5.01 -17.58
C PRO A 111 -2.62 5.58 -18.36
N LEU A 112 -1.39 5.56 -17.82
CA LEU A 112 -0.19 5.95 -18.57
C LEU A 112 0.12 4.94 -19.68
N VAL A 113 0.05 3.64 -19.36
CA VAL A 113 0.22 2.55 -20.34
C VAL A 113 -0.89 2.57 -21.40
N ALA A 114 -2.12 2.85 -20.99
CA ALA A 114 -3.26 3.03 -21.89
C ALA A 114 -3.21 4.36 -22.69
N ARG A 115 -2.18 5.20 -22.50
CA ARG A 115 -2.02 6.53 -23.12
C ARG A 115 -3.17 7.51 -22.83
N GLN A 116 -3.82 7.34 -21.69
CA GLN A 116 -4.91 8.18 -21.19
C GLN A 116 -4.47 9.17 -20.09
N ALA A 117 -3.19 9.16 -19.73
CA ALA A 117 -2.58 10.09 -18.76
C ALA A 117 -1.18 10.51 -19.21
N ARG A 118 -0.68 11.63 -18.70
CA ARG A 118 0.69 12.08 -18.95
C ARG A 118 1.59 11.69 -17.78
N VAL A 119 2.88 11.51 -18.07
CA VAL A 119 3.92 11.26 -17.04
C VAL A 119 3.87 12.32 -15.94
N TRP A 120 3.61 13.58 -16.31
CA TRP A 120 3.52 14.68 -15.35
C TRP A 120 2.37 14.51 -14.34
N ASP A 121 1.24 13.94 -14.74
CA ASP A 121 0.10 13.75 -13.85
C ASP A 121 0.44 12.72 -12.75
N VAL A 122 1.21 11.68 -13.10
CA VAL A 122 1.73 10.67 -12.17
C VAL A 122 2.78 11.28 -11.24
N LEU A 123 3.76 12.01 -11.77
CA LEU A 123 4.78 12.67 -10.95
C LEU A 123 4.18 13.70 -9.99
N ARG A 124 3.14 14.42 -10.41
CA ARG A 124 2.39 15.34 -9.55
C ARG A 124 1.73 14.60 -8.39
N LEU A 125 1.07 13.48 -8.68
CA LEU A 125 0.42 12.65 -7.68
C LEU A 125 1.46 12.16 -6.66
N TRP A 126 2.50 11.48 -7.15
CA TRP A 126 3.57 10.92 -6.33
C TRP A 126 4.34 11.96 -5.53
N GLY A 127 4.76 13.05 -6.17
CA GLY A 127 5.50 14.12 -5.52
C GLY A 127 4.67 14.80 -4.43
N GLY A 128 3.41 15.10 -4.72
CA GLY A 128 2.51 15.69 -3.74
C GLY A 128 2.23 14.78 -2.54
N THR A 129 1.95 13.49 -2.78
CA THR A 129 1.65 12.54 -1.69
C THR A 129 2.90 12.20 -0.88
N ALA A 130 4.05 11.98 -1.53
CA ALA A 130 5.31 11.72 -0.82
C ALA A 130 5.72 12.88 0.11
N VAL A 131 5.66 14.12 -0.40
CA VAL A 131 6.00 15.30 0.40
C VAL A 131 5.04 15.47 1.57
N THR A 132 3.73 15.34 1.32
CA THR A 132 2.72 15.54 2.38
C THR A 132 2.68 14.41 3.40
N ASN A 133 2.89 13.16 2.99
CA ASN A 133 3.08 12.03 3.91
C ASN A 133 4.29 12.28 4.83
N LEU A 134 5.43 12.70 4.26
CA LEU A 134 6.63 12.96 5.04
C LEU A 134 6.44 14.13 6.02
N LEU A 135 5.81 15.22 5.58
CA LEU A 135 5.48 16.36 6.45
C LEU A 135 4.54 15.96 7.58
N GLY A 136 3.48 15.19 7.30
CA GLY A 136 2.56 14.68 8.31
C GLY A 136 3.28 13.79 9.32
N GLY A 137 4.12 12.86 8.85
CA GLY A 137 4.93 12.01 9.71
C GLY A 137 5.87 12.82 10.62
N TRP A 138 6.57 13.81 10.07
CA TRP A 138 7.46 14.68 10.84
C TRP A 138 6.75 15.48 11.94
N ILE A 139 5.50 15.90 11.71
CA ILE A 139 4.71 16.56 12.75
C ILE A 139 4.55 15.62 13.94
N ILE A 140 4.14 14.36 13.71
CA ILE A 140 3.99 13.39 14.81
C ILE A 140 5.34 13.04 15.42
N THR A 141 6.41 12.89 14.64
CA THR A 141 7.75 12.67 15.17
C THR A 141 8.18 13.81 16.09
N GLY A 142 7.96 15.06 15.69
CA GLY A 142 8.25 16.23 16.53
C GLY A 142 7.45 16.21 17.83
N LEU A 143 6.16 15.89 17.77
CA LEU A 143 5.32 15.73 18.96
C LEU A 143 5.80 14.58 19.86
N THR A 144 6.22 13.45 19.26
CA THR A 144 6.75 12.29 19.99
C THR A 144 8.03 12.65 20.73
N LEU A 145 8.97 13.33 20.07
CA LEU A 145 10.22 13.79 20.68
C LEU A 145 10.00 14.82 21.79
N ALA A 146 8.94 15.63 21.70
CA ALA A 146 8.55 16.58 22.74
C ALA A 146 7.86 15.90 23.93
N ALA A 147 6.98 14.93 23.67
CA ALA A 147 6.21 14.22 24.69
C ALA A 147 7.02 13.15 25.44
N VAL A 148 8.00 12.54 24.78
CA VAL A 148 8.84 11.47 25.34
C VAL A 148 10.32 11.87 25.25
N PRO A 149 10.81 12.77 26.12
CA PRO A 149 12.20 13.26 26.03
C PRO A 149 13.28 12.17 26.16
N ASN A 150 12.93 10.98 26.67
CA ASN A 150 13.82 9.84 26.87
C ASN A 150 14.02 8.93 25.62
N VAL A 151 13.36 9.17 24.47
CA VAL A 151 13.68 8.42 23.23
C VAL A 151 14.95 8.91 22.53
N ARG A 152 15.66 9.91 23.09
CA ARG A 152 16.92 10.44 22.54
C ARG A 152 18.15 9.57 22.84
N ALA A 153 18.01 8.54 23.67
CA ALA A 153 19.11 7.73 24.17
C ALA A 153 18.88 6.26 23.85
N THR A 154 19.06 5.89 22.59
CA THR A 154 19.36 4.52 22.16
C THR A 154 20.20 4.61 20.91
#